data_AF-A0A2T4X0J4-F1
#
_entry.id   AF-A0A2T4X0J4-F1
#
_cell.length_a   1.000
_cell.length_b   1.000
_cell.length_c   1.000
_cell.angle_alpha   90.00
_cell.angle_beta   90.00
_cell.angle_gamma   90.00
#
_symmetry.space_group_name_H-M   'P 1'
#
loop_
_entity.id
_entity.type
_entity.pdbx_description
1 polymer ?
#
loop_
_entity_poly.entity_id
_entity_poly.type
_entity_poly.pdbx_seq_one_letter_code
_entity_poly.pdbx_strand_id
1 'polypeptide(L)'
;MTNKIILAIVFSFPNIIFGQCISELNEFITGFNKLESSSFNFLDDKLDSVKIVGYGEDTHGSAEFTLLAKELMSYLAEKHSFNTLIIETGFGEGLYLNDYIQGKRDDIKAILRAHNSTWRYQTEEFIQLMEWLRAYNRKSDDKINIYGCEMQYVISDVHTTRHFEKWLGISLS
;
A
#
# COMPACT_ATOMS: atom_id res chain seq x y z
N MET A 1 -43.16 -48.56 6.66
CA MET A 1 -43.07 -47.21 6.05
C MET A 1 -41.64 -47.03 5.55
N THR A 2 -41.43 -47.10 4.24
CA THR A 2 -40.09 -47.12 3.64
C THR A 2 -39.70 -45.69 3.25
N ASN A 3 -38.75 -45.10 3.98
CA ASN A 3 -38.27 -43.75 3.69
C ASN A 3 -37.46 -43.76 2.38
N LYS A 4 -37.96 -43.07 1.35
CA LYS A 4 -37.21 -42.80 0.13
C LYS A 4 -36.45 -41.49 0.32
N ILE A 5 -35.12 -41.55 0.30
CA ILE A 5 -34.25 -40.38 0.25
C ILE A 5 -34.14 -39.96 -1.22
N ILE A 6 -34.54 -38.74 -1.54
CA ILE A 6 -34.36 -38.14 -2.87
C ILE A 6 -33.01 -37.41 -2.85
N LEU A 7 -32.05 -37.90 -3.63
CA LEU A 7 -30.77 -37.23 -3.85
C LEU A 7 -30.93 -36.28 -5.05
N ALA A 8 -31.00 -34.97 -4.79
CA ALA A 8 -31.00 -33.96 -5.85
C ALA A 8 -29.54 -33.60 -6.21
N ILE A 9 -29.11 -33.98 -7.40
CA ILE A 9 -27.82 -33.58 -7.96
C ILE A 9 -28.03 -32.24 -8.67
N VAL A 10 -27.50 -31.16 -8.10
CA VAL A 10 -27.47 -29.84 -8.73
C VAL A 10 -26.26 -29.79 -9.66
N PHE A 11 -26.50 -29.80 -10.97
CA PHE A 11 -25.47 -29.47 -11.96
C PHE A 11 -25.28 -27.96 -11.99
N SER A 12 -24.24 -27.44 -11.34
CA SER A 12 -23.77 -26.09 -11.59
C SER A 12 -23.02 -26.08 -12.93
N PHE A 13 -23.65 -25.55 -13.97
CA PHE A 13 -22.90 -25.17 -15.17
C PHE A 13 -21.89 -24.08 -14.76
N PRO A 14 -20.59 -24.24 -15.05
CA PRO A 14 -19.68 -23.12 -14.92
C PRO A 14 -20.15 -22.05 -15.91
N ASN A 15 -20.65 -20.93 -15.39
CA ASN A 15 -20.82 -19.73 -16.19
C ASN A 15 -19.43 -19.34 -16.67
N ILE A 16 -19.10 -19.66 -17.92
CA ILE A 16 -17.94 -19.11 -18.59
C ILE A 16 -18.27 -17.63 -18.80
N ILE A 17 -17.76 -16.78 -17.91
CA ILE A 17 -17.82 -15.33 -18.07
C ILE A 17 -16.79 -14.99 -19.13
N PHE A 18 -17.24 -14.77 -20.36
CA PHE A 18 -16.44 -14.06 -21.35
C PHE A 18 -16.46 -12.58 -20.95
N GLY A 19 -15.36 -12.08 -20.39
CA GLY A 19 -15.15 -10.64 -20.28
C GLY A 19 -15.17 -10.01 -21.67
N GLN A 20 -15.75 -8.81 -21.80
CA GLN A 20 -15.66 -8.02 -23.01
C GLN A 20 -14.22 -7.54 -23.19
N CYS A 21 -13.35 -8.38 -23.73
CA CYS A 21 -12.02 -7.97 -24.14
C CYS A 21 -12.14 -7.40 -25.56
N ILE A 22 -12.16 -6.08 -25.67
CA ILE A 22 -12.09 -5.39 -26.95
C ILE A 22 -10.66 -5.58 -27.48
N SER A 23 -10.51 -6.30 -28.59
CA SER A 23 -9.20 -6.70 -29.13
C SER A 23 -8.28 -5.53 -29.45
N GLU A 24 -8.88 -4.39 -29.79
CA GLU A 24 -8.24 -3.12 -30.11
C GLU A 24 -7.52 -2.51 -28.89
N LEU A 25 -7.91 -2.87 -27.66
CA LEU A 25 -7.22 -2.44 -26.45
C LEU A 25 -5.85 -3.13 -26.27
N ASN A 26 -5.62 -4.27 -26.92
CA ASN A 26 -4.34 -4.99 -26.80
C ASN A 26 -3.15 -4.15 -27.28
N GLU A 27 -3.37 -3.14 -28.13
CA GLU A 27 -2.33 -2.20 -28.58
C GLU A 27 -1.91 -1.21 -27.48
N PHE A 28 -2.75 -1.00 -26.46
CA PHE A 28 -2.54 -0.04 -25.38
C PHE A 28 -2.28 -0.70 -24.02
N ILE A 29 -2.51 -2.00 -23.91
CA ILE A 29 -2.35 -2.76 -22.67
C ILE A 29 -0.92 -3.29 -22.57
N THR A 30 -0.28 -3.03 -21.44
CA THR A 30 0.89 -3.81 -21.02
C THR A 30 0.43 -4.83 -19.99
N GLY A 31 0.43 -6.10 -20.40
CA GLY A 31 0.12 -7.21 -19.51
C GLY A 31 1.37 -7.72 -18.80
N PHE A 32 1.19 -8.33 -17.62
CA PHE A 32 2.23 -9.07 -16.93
C PHE A 32 1.67 -10.41 -16.45
N ASN A 33 2.49 -11.46 -16.50
CA ASN A 33 2.10 -12.81 -16.07
C ASN A 33 2.31 -13.03 -14.57
N LYS A 34 3.10 -12.16 -13.94
CA LYS A 34 3.42 -12.20 -12.52
C LYS A 34 3.53 -10.79 -11.98
N LEU A 35 3.05 -10.60 -10.75
CA LEU A 35 3.16 -9.36 -10.03
C LEU A 35 4.52 -9.30 -9.31
N GLU A 36 5.47 -8.57 -9.90
CA GLU A 36 6.82 -8.36 -9.38
C GLU A 36 7.36 -7.01 -9.89
N SER A 37 8.33 -6.42 -9.18
CA SER A 37 8.86 -5.08 -9.51
C SER A 37 9.33 -4.96 -10.96
N SER A 38 10.00 -5.97 -11.53
CA SER A 38 10.47 -5.95 -12.92
C SER A 38 9.36 -5.88 -13.97
N SER A 39 8.10 -6.18 -13.62
CA SER A 39 6.95 -6.06 -14.51
C SER A 39 6.64 -4.60 -14.89
N PHE A 40 7.26 -3.62 -14.23
CA PHE A 40 7.09 -2.19 -14.50
C PHE A 40 8.12 -1.59 -15.47
N ASN A 41 8.99 -2.40 -16.10
CA ASN A 41 10.01 -1.93 -17.04
C ASN A 41 9.48 -1.17 -18.25
N PHE A 42 8.23 -1.38 -18.64
CA PHE A 42 7.57 -0.61 -19.70
C PHE A 42 7.42 0.88 -19.37
N LEU A 43 7.71 1.30 -18.14
CA LEU A 43 7.72 2.69 -17.70
C LEU A 43 9.07 3.38 -17.88
N ASP A 44 10.16 2.67 -18.19
CA ASP A 44 11.52 3.22 -18.15
C ASP A 44 11.68 4.50 -18.98
N ASP A 45 11.32 4.45 -20.26
CA ASP A 45 11.41 5.60 -21.17
C ASP A 45 10.55 6.79 -20.74
N LYS A 46 9.57 6.58 -19.85
CA LYS A 46 8.64 7.61 -19.39
C LYS A 46 9.06 8.25 -18.08
N LEU A 47 9.96 7.64 -17.31
CA LEU A 47 10.26 8.06 -15.93
C LEU A 47 11.45 9.02 -15.82
N ASP A 48 12.31 9.12 -16.84
CA ASP A 48 13.57 9.91 -16.81
C ASP A 48 13.47 11.35 -16.28
N SER A 49 12.35 12.04 -16.54
CA SER A 49 12.12 13.43 -16.10
C SER A 49 10.97 13.57 -15.09
N VAL A 50 10.38 12.45 -14.68
CA VAL A 50 9.23 12.41 -13.78
C VAL A 50 9.73 12.45 -12.33
N LYS A 51 9.20 13.40 -11.55
CA LYS A 51 9.52 13.54 -10.12
C LYS A 51 8.42 13.03 -9.21
N ILE A 52 7.20 12.92 -9.73
CA ILE A 52 6.01 12.54 -8.98
C ILE A 52 5.22 11.55 -9.83
N VAL A 53 4.94 10.39 -9.27
CA VAL A 53 4.06 9.37 -9.85
C VAL A 53 2.81 9.30 -8.98
N GLY A 54 1.65 9.53 -9.57
CA GLY A 54 0.37 9.27 -8.93
C GLY A 54 -0.03 7.82 -9.12
N TYR A 55 -0.36 7.14 -8.02
CA TYR A 55 -0.93 5.80 -8.04
C TYR A 55 -2.29 5.83 -7.35
N GLY A 56 -3.34 5.44 -8.09
CA GLY A 56 -4.70 5.37 -7.58
C GLY A 56 -5.19 3.93 -7.57
N GLU A 57 -6.13 3.66 -6.68
CA GLU A 57 -6.83 2.38 -6.57
C GLU A 57 -8.33 2.58 -6.82
N ASP A 58 -8.97 1.60 -7.47
CA ASP A 58 -10.42 1.68 -7.74
C ASP A 58 -11.23 1.38 -6.47
N THR A 59 -10.69 0.54 -5.58
CA THR A 59 -11.29 0.24 -4.29
C THR A 59 -10.23 0.14 -3.19
N HIS A 60 -10.62 0.47 -1.96
CA HIS A 60 -9.74 0.37 -0.78
C HIS A 60 -9.65 -1.05 -0.17
N GLY A 61 -10.32 -2.03 -0.76
CA GLY A 61 -10.47 -3.38 -0.18
C GLY A 61 -9.87 -4.50 -1.03
N SER A 62 -9.37 -4.20 -2.22
CA SER A 62 -8.76 -5.18 -3.12
C SER A 62 -7.27 -5.32 -2.81
N ALA A 63 -6.86 -6.54 -2.43
CA ALA A 63 -5.47 -6.88 -2.11
C ALA A 63 -4.50 -6.51 -3.25
N GLU A 64 -4.96 -6.69 -4.49
CA GLU A 64 -4.18 -6.50 -5.69
C GLU A 64 -3.65 -5.07 -5.84
N PHE A 65 -4.41 -4.05 -5.44
CA PHE A 65 -3.95 -2.66 -5.52
C PHE A 65 -2.80 -2.39 -4.55
N THR A 66 -2.89 -2.89 -3.31
CA THR A 66 -1.79 -2.73 -2.34
C THR A 66 -0.55 -3.52 -2.76
N LEU A 67 -0.72 -4.74 -3.29
CA LEU A 67 0.39 -5.53 -3.81
C LEU A 67 1.05 -4.87 -5.03
N LEU A 68 0.25 -4.30 -5.93
CA LEU A 68 0.73 -3.51 -7.07
C LEU A 68 1.49 -2.27 -6.62
N ALA A 69 0.96 -1.51 -5.66
CA ALA A 69 1.63 -0.35 -5.09
C ALA A 69 3.00 -0.72 -4.50
N LYS A 70 3.08 -1.87 -3.81
CA LYS A 70 4.35 -2.38 -3.29
C LYS A 70 5.36 -2.69 -4.37
N GLU A 71 5.00 -3.47 -5.38
CA GLU A 71 5.92 -3.80 -6.47
C GLU A 71 6.32 -2.56 -7.28
N LEU A 72 5.38 -1.62 -7.51
CA LEU A 72 5.65 -0.35 -8.18
C LEU A 72 6.62 0.53 -7.37
N MET A 73 6.37 0.75 -6.08
CA MET A 73 7.28 1.51 -5.21
C MET A 73 8.66 0.86 -5.18
N SER A 74 8.72 -0.48 -5.17
CA SER A 74 9.98 -1.22 -5.24
C SER A 74 10.73 -0.93 -6.53
N TYR A 75 10.03 -0.97 -7.66
CA TYR A 75 10.60 -0.62 -8.96
C TYR A 75 11.13 0.81 -9.01
N LEU A 76 10.32 1.77 -8.58
CA LEU A 76 10.65 3.19 -8.60
C LEU A 76 11.84 3.52 -7.69
N ALA A 77 11.92 2.92 -6.51
CA ALA A 77 13.04 3.12 -5.60
C ALA A 77 14.34 2.46 -6.08
N GLU A 78 14.27 1.24 -6.61
CA GLU A 78 15.46 0.49 -7.01
C GLU A 78 16.03 0.93 -8.36
N LYS A 79 15.20 1.42 -9.29
CA LYS A 79 15.59 1.75 -10.66
C LYS A 79 15.57 3.23 -10.98
N HIS A 80 14.69 3.99 -10.34
CA HIS A 80 14.39 5.37 -10.72
C HIS A 80 14.61 6.38 -9.58
N SER A 81 15.28 5.96 -8.50
CA SER A 81 15.69 6.83 -7.37
C SER A 81 14.53 7.58 -6.68
N PHE A 82 13.31 7.03 -6.73
CA PHE A 82 12.21 7.58 -5.94
C PHE A 82 12.37 7.20 -4.47
N ASN A 83 12.39 8.19 -3.59
CA ASN A 83 12.68 8.01 -2.16
C ASN A 83 11.58 8.58 -1.25
N THR A 84 10.38 8.82 -1.77
CA THR A 84 9.26 9.35 -0.98
C THR A 84 7.96 8.64 -1.36
N LEU A 85 7.25 8.14 -0.35
CA LEU A 85 5.92 7.56 -0.46
C LEU A 85 4.93 8.46 0.30
N ILE A 86 3.98 9.03 -0.43
CA ILE A 86 2.86 9.79 0.14
C ILE A 86 1.62 8.90 0.08
N ILE A 87 0.95 8.71 1.22
CA ILE A 87 -0.23 7.84 1.35
C ILE A 87 -1.43 8.62 1.90
N GLU A 88 -2.64 8.19 1.50
CA GLU A 88 -3.94 8.76 1.91
C GLU A 88 -4.28 8.44 3.38
N THR A 89 -3.44 8.92 4.29
CA THR A 89 -3.57 8.78 5.74
C THR A 89 -3.25 10.12 6.40
N GLY A 90 -3.65 10.28 7.67
CA GLY A 90 -3.35 11.50 8.42
C GLY A 90 -1.86 11.78 8.50
N PHE A 91 -1.45 13.05 8.51
CA PHE A 91 -0.02 13.42 8.57
C PHE A 91 0.69 12.77 9.76
N GLY A 92 0.13 12.87 10.97
CA GLY A 92 0.67 12.21 12.16
C GLY A 92 0.72 10.69 12.05
N GLU A 93 -0.26 10.05 11.42
CA GLU A 93 -0.28 8.60 11.18
C GLU A 93 0.89 8.19 10.27
N GLY A 94 1.11 8.96 9.21
CA GLY A 94 2.27 8.82 8.31
C GLY A 94 3.61 8.93 9.04
N LEU A 95 3.74 9.79 10.06
CA LEU A 95 4.96 9.87 10.86
C LEU A 95 5.21 8.60 11.69
N TYR A 96 4.18 7.99 12.27
CA TYR A 96 4.32 6.70 12.97
C TYR A 96 4.76 5.58 12.02
N LEU A 97 4.24 5.56 10.80
CA LEU A 97 4.66 4.62 9.76
C LEU A 97 6.09 4.89 9.29
N ASN A 98 6.45 6.17 9.13
CA ASN A 98 7.81 6.57 8.79
C ASN A 98 8.79 6.11 9.87
N ASP A 99 8.49 6.35 11.15
CA ASP A 99 9.31 5.87 12.27
C ASP A 99 9.56 4.36 12.22
N TYR A 100 8.55 3.56 11.84
CA TYR A 100 8.69 2.12 11.67
C TYR A 100 9.70 1.78 10.56
N ILE A 101 9.56 2.36 9.36
CA ILE A 101 10.47 2.06 8.23
C ILE A 101 11.88 2.61 8.46
N GLN A 102 12.03 3.65 9.28
CA GLN A 102 13.33 4.18 9.72
C GLN A 102 13.96 3.35 10.85
N GLY A 103 13.25 2.36 11.39
CA GLY A 103 13.74 1.49 12.47
C GLY A 103 13.68 2.12 13.86
N LYS A 104 12.89 3.18 14.05
CA LYS A 104 12.64 3.81 15.36
C LYS A 104 11.49 3.13 16.13
N ARG A 105 10.71 2.28 15.45
CA ARG A 105 9.64 1.45 16.00
C ARG A 105 9.69 0.04 15.39
N ASP A 106 9.18 -0.94 16.12
CA ASP A 106 9.36 -2.36 15.76
C ASP A 106 8.10 -3.11 15.36
N ASP A 107 6.92 -2.77 15.90
CA ASP A 107 5.68 -3.52 15.69
C ASP A 107 4.68 -2.73 14.84
N ILE A 108 4.62 -3.07 13.55
CA ILE A 108 3.68 -2.46 12.61
C ILE A 108 2.22 -2.75 12.96
N LYS A 109 1.90 -3.96 13.45
CA LYS A 109 0.53 -4.34 13.84
C LYS A 109 0.07 -3.55 15.06
N ALA A 110 0.95 -3.24 16.01
CA ALA A 110 0.63 -2.35 17.13
C ALA A 110 0.41 -0.90 16.66
N ILE A 111 1.24 -0.38 15.76
CA ILE A 111 1.09 0.97 15.21
C ILE A 111 -0.26 1.11 14.50
N LEU A 112 -0.59 0.18 13.61
CA LEU A 112 -1.84 0.20 12.85
C LEU A 112 -3.08 0.12 13.76
N ARG A 113 -3.01 -0.60 14.88
CA ARG A 113 -4.13 -0.67 15.84
C ARG A 113 -4.28 0.60 16.68
N ALA A 114 -3.17 1.27 17.00
CA ALA A 114 -3.17 2.39 17.93
C ALA A 114 -3.30 3.77 17.26
N HIS A 115 -2.79 3.91 16.04
CA HIS A 115 -2.57 5.22 15.43
C HIS A 115 -3.22 5.42 14.06
N ASN A 116 -3.56 4.34 13.36
CA ASN A 116 -4.17 4.44 12.05
C ASN A 116 -5.70 4.51 12.20
N SER A 117 -6.30 5.57 11.68
CA SER A 117 -7.72 5.87 11.85
C SER A 117 -8.65 5.06 10.96
N THR A 118 -8.10 4.35 9.96
CA THR A 118 -8.89 3.64 8.94
C THR A 118 -8.60 2.15 8.86
N TRP A 119 -9.62 1.34 8.55
CA TRP A 119 -9.48 -0.12 8.39
C TRP A 119 -8.64 -0.52 7.17
N ARG A 120 -8.53 0.37 6.17
CA ARG A 120 -7.93 0.11 4.84
C ARG A 120 -6.48 -0.36 4.91
N TYR A 121 -5.73 0.14 5.90
CA TYR A 121 -4.31 -0.21 6.09
C TYR A 121 -4.09 -1.34 7.10
N GLN A 122 -5.15 -1.90 7.70
CA GLN A 122 -5.08 -3.05 8.61
C GLN A 122 -5.17 -4.37 7.83
N THR A 123 -4.31 -4.53 6.82
CA THR A 123 -4.28 -5.67 5.91
C THR A 123 -2.90 -6.32 5.88
N GLU A 124 -2.82 -7.60 5.51
CA GLU A 124 -1.53 -8.29 5.41
C GLU A 124 -0.71 -7.77 4.21
N GLU A 125 -1.36 -7.27 3.16
CA GLU A 125 -0.72 -6.67 1.99
C GLU A 125 -0.04 -5.34 2.34
N PHE A 126 -0.69 -4.49 3.15
CA PHE A 126 -0.09 -3.23 3.59
C PHE A 126 1.08 -3.48 4.55
N ILE A 127 0.97 -4.50 5.40
CA ILE A 127 2.07 -4.93 6.27
C ILE A 127 3.26 -5.39 5.43
N GLN A 128 3.04 -6.18 4.38
CA GLN A 128 4.11 -6.58 3.45
C GLN A 128 4.79 -5.37 2.80
N LEU A 129 4.03 -4.33 2.43
CA LEU A 129 4.59 -3.07 1.94
C LEU A 129 5.50 -2.40 2.99
N MET A 130 5.01 -2.25 4.22
CA MET A 130 5.79 -1.63 5.31
C MET A 130 7.06 -2.42 5.63
N GLU A 131 6.98 -3.74 5.67
CA GLU A 131 8.13 -4.62 5.92
C GLU A 131 9.17 -4.51 4.80
N TRP A 132 8.73 -4.48 3.54
CA TRP A 132 9.62 -4.26 2.40
C TRP A 132 10.33 -2.91 2.47
N LEU A 133 9.60 -1.82 2.73
CA LEU A 133 10.17 -0.47 2.88
C LEU A 133 11.22 -0.42 4.00
N ARG A 134 10.91 -1.05 5.14
CA ARG A 134 11.84 -1.16 6.27
C ARG A 134 13.09 -1.96 5.90
N ALA A 135 12.94 -3.05 5.16
CA ALA A 135 14.06 -3.87 4.69
C ALA A 135 14.93 -3.11 3.68
N TYR A 136 14.33 -2.33 2.78
CA TYR A 136 15.02 -1.46 1.83
C TYR A 136 15.84 -0.38 2.57
N ASN A 137 15.21 0.37 3.49
CA ASN A 137 15.86 1.43 4.26
C ASN A 137 17.00 0.97 5.18
N ARG A 138 17.02 -0.31 5.58
CA ARG A 138 18.13 -0.89 6.34
C ARG A 138 19.41 -1.06 5.50
N LYS A 139 19.27 -1.15 4.18
CA LYS A 139 20.37 -1.44 3.24
C LYS A 139 20.71 -0.25 2.33
N SER A 140 19.80 0.70 2.17
CA SER A 140 19.96 1.86 1.29
C SER A 140 20.51 3.08 2.05
N ASP A 141 21.42 3.80 1.41
CA ASP A 141 21.85 5.13 1.83
C ASP A 141 20.82 6.20 1.45
N ASP A 142 20.13 6.02 0.31
CA ASP A 142 18.98 6.85 -0.10
C ASP A 142 17.70 6.21 0.43
N LYS A 143 17.34 6.58 1.66
CA LYS A 143 16.21 6.00 2.37
C LYS A 143 14.88 6.59 1.89
N ILE A 144 13.89 5.72 1.78
CA ILE A 144 12.51 6.12 1.52
C ILE A 144 11.92 6.77 2.76
N ASN A 145 11.18 7.87 2.59
CA ASN A 145 10.40 8.52 3.63
C ASN A 145 8.90 8.34 3.37
N ILE A 146 8.11 8.21 4.44
CA ILE A 146 6.63 8.18 4.37
C ILE A 146 6.05 9.49 4.87
N TYR A 147 5.03 9.99 4.17
CA TYR A 147 4.19 11.10 4.63
C TYR A 147 2.70 10.79 4.39
N GLY A 148 1.85 11.26 5.31
CA GLY A 148 0.40 11.28 5.12
C GLY A 148 -0.06 12.59 4.50
N CYS A 149 -1.07 12.56 3.62
CA CYS A 149 -1.64 13.75 2.98
C CYS A 149 -3.12 14.00 3.29
N GLU A 150 -3.75 13.19 4.15
CA GLU A 150 -5.15 13.31 4.55
C GLU A 150 -5.30 14.22 5.80
N MET A 151 -6.47 14.85 5.96
CA MET A 151 -6.75 15.77 7.07
C MET A 151 -8.05 15.44 7.84
N GLN A 152 -8.58 14.23 7.69
CA GLN A 152 -9.86 13.81 8.30
C GLN A 152 -9.78 13.58 9.82
N TYR A 153 -8.65 13.07 10.31
CA TYR A 153 -8.46 12.71 11.71
C TYR A 153 -7.15 13.32 12.22
N VAL A 154 -7.18 13.91 13.41
CA VAL A 154 -6.06 14.70 13.97
C VAL A 154 -5.47 14.13 15.26
N ILE A 155 -5.93 12.96 15.70
CA ILE A 155 -5.52 12.38 17.00
C ILE A 155 -4.02 12.07 17.00
N SER A 156 -3.52 11.44 15.95
CA SER A 156 -2.09 11.13 15.80
C SER A 156 -1.21 12.38 15.68
N ASP A 157 -1.73 13.45 15.09
CA ASP A 157 -1.08 14.76 15.04
C ASP A 157 -0.96 15.37 16.44
N VAL A 158 -2.04 15.33 17.24
CA VAL A 158 -2.01 15.77 18.65
C VAL A 158 -1.00 14.97 19.46
N HIS A 159 -0.92 13.65 19.27
CA HIS A 159 0.08 12.83 19.94
C HIS A 159 1.51 13.21 19.56
N THR A 160 1.73 13.49 18.28
CA THR A 160 3.04 13.93 17.75
C THR A 160 3.44 15.28 18.35
N THR A 161 2.54 16.26 18.34
CA THR A 161 2.80 17.59 18.91
C THR A 161 3.12 17.52 20.40
N ARG A 162 2.36 16.74 21.18
CA ARG A 162 2.64 16.52 22.61
C ARG A 162 4.00 15.84 22.85
N HIS A 163 4.41 14.95 21.96
CA HIS A 163 5.74 14.34 22.05
C HIS A 163 6.84 15.38 21.79
N PHE A 164 6.65 16.23 20.79
CA PHE A 164 7.59 17.32 20.46
C PHE A 164 7.70 18.36 21.58
N GLU A 165 6.58 18.75 22.19
CA GLU A 165 6.56 19.63 23.37
C GLU A 165 7.41 19.07 24.51
N LYS A 166 7.21 17.79 24.84
CA LYS A 166 8.01 17.09 25.85
C LYS A 166 9.50 17.08 25.50
N TRP A 167 9.84 16.85 24.23
CA TRP A 167 11.22 16.86 23.77
C TRP A 167 11.87 18.24 23.92
N LEU A 168 11.12 19.31 23.65
CA LEU A 168 11.57 20.70 23.84
C LEU A 168 11.58 21.15 25.31
N GLY A 169 10.99 20.39 26.22
CA GLY A 169 10.81 20.81 27.61
C GLY A 169 9.80 21.96 27.78
N ILE A 170 8.87 22.11 26.84
CA ILE A 170 7.80 23.10 26.89
C ILE A 170 6.44 22.43 27.11
N SER A 171 5.47 23.18 27.59
CA SER A 171 4.06 22.76 27.63
C SER A 171 3.24 23.90 27.05
N LEU A 172 2.59 23.67 25.92
CA LEU A 172 1.57 24.59 25.41
C LEU A 172 0.28 24.29 26.19
N SER A 173 -0.26 25.32 26.85
CA SER A 173 -1.48 25.24 27.67
C SER A 173 -2.71 24.91 26.84
#